data_AF-A0A1F6WNG7-F1
#
_entry.id   AF-A0A1F6WNG7-F1
#
_cell.length_a   1.000
_cell.length_b   1.000
_cell.length_c   1.000
_cell.angle_alpha   90.00
_cell.angle_beta   90.00
_cell.angle_gamma   90.00
#
_symmetry.space_group_name_H-M   'P 1'
#
loop_
_entity.id
_entity.type
_entity.pdbx_description
1 polymer ?
#
loop_
_entity_poly.entity_id
_entity_poly.type
_entity_poly.pdbx_seq_one_letter_code
_entity_poly.pdbx_strand_id
1 'polypeptide(L)'
;EQSWRAFKGKNLEKLIEYIITDEVNALGLQVVNGNSLERTNGSNLSKELSLVKRNLIVDYGEFGSHLPDVDLIIYHPKTSKVVAVLSSKVTLRERIAQTGYWKIKLASDEATKHIKVYFVTPDEDGTLTVKKPTKKGRAIVEVDTDGSYVLSETNIEESDKVKMFDKFIDDLKKLLK
;
A
#
# COMPACT_ATOMS: atom_id res chain seq x y z
N GLU A 1 -21.36 -5.80 15.19
CA GLU A 1 -20.60 -4.61 14.74
C GLU A 1 -19.14 -4.90 14.39
N GLN A 2 -18.37 -5.63 15.21
CA GLN A 2 -16.96 -5.95 14.91
C GLN A 2 -16.75 -6.76 13.62
N SER A 3 -17.61 -7.75 13.35
CA SER A 3 -17.59 -8.55 12.11
C SER A 3 -17.80 -7.71 10.84
N TRP A 4 -18.63 -6.66 10.92
CA TRP A 4 -18.92 -5.77 9.80
C TRP A 4 -17.72 -4.93 9.39
N ARG A 5 -16.93 -4.44 10.36
CA ARG A 5 -15.72 -3.64 10.08
C ARG A 5 -14.66 -4.47 9.36
N ALA A 6 -14.42 -5.70 9.81
CA ALA A 6 -13.50 -6.62 9.16
C ALA A 6 -13.98 -7.01 7.75
N PHE A 7 -15.28 -7.26 7.60
CA PHE A 7 -15.90 -7.56 6.31
C PHE A 7 -15.74 -6.42 5.30
N LYS A 8 -16.04 -5.17 5.70
CA LYS A 8 -15.86 -3.98 4.86
C LYS A 8 -14.41 -3.82 4.40
N GLY A 9 -13.44 -3.95 5.31
CA GLY A 9 -12.02 -3.81 4.98
C GLY A 9 -11.57 -4.84 3.94
N LYS A 10 -11.91 -6.12 4.15
CA LYS A 10 -11.55 -7.20 3.22
C LYS A 10 -12.19 -7.05 1.83
N ASN A 11 -13.41 -6.52 1.76
CA ASN A 11 -14.03 -6.26 0.46
C ASN A 11 -13.42 -5.04 -0.25
N LEU A 12 -12.99 -4.01 0.49
CA LEU A 12 -12.26 -2.89 -0.08
C LEU A 12 -10.94 -3.36 -0.69
N GLU A 13 -10.17 -4.17 0.04
CA GLU A 13 -8.92 -4.78 -0.45
C GLU A 13 -9.14 -5.54 -1.77
N LYS A 14 -10.13 -6.45 -1.81
CA LYS A 14 -10.49 -7.21 -3.02
C LYS A 14 -10.95 -6.32 -4.17
N LEU A 15 -11.70 -5.27 -3.88
CA LEU A 15 -12.17 -4.33 -4.89
C LEU A 15 -10.99 -3.57 -5.50
N ILE A 16 -10.07 -3.08 -4.68
CA ILE A 16 -8.86 -2.40 -5.15
C ILE A 16 -8.03 -3.35 -6.01
N GLU A 17 -7.80 -4.59 -5.54
CA GLU A 17 -7.08 -5.63 -6.29
C GLU A 17 -7.73 -5.86 -7.65
N TYR A 18 -9.06 -6.02 -7.69
CA TYR A 18 -9.81 -6.19 -8.93
C TYR A 18 -9.65 -5.00 -9.88
N ILE A 19 -9.75 -3.76 -9.37
CA ILE A 19 -9.68 -2.55 -10.19
C ILE A 19 -8.29 -2.33 -10.79
N ILE A 20 -7.21 -2.70 -10.10
CA ILE A 20 -5.85 -2.36 -10.56
C ILE A 20 -5.16 -3.50 -11.31
N THR A 21 -5.63 -4.75 -11.17
CA THR A 21 -4.89 -5.92 -11.66
C THR A 21 -4.59 -5.87 -13.15
N ASP A 22 -5.57 -5.57 -13.99
CA ASP A 22 -5.39 -5.59 -15.45
C ASP A 22 -4.44 -4.48 -15.92
N GLU A 23 -4.56 -3.29 -15.35
CA GLU A 23 -3.74 -2.12 -15.64
C GLU A 23 -2.31 -2.32 -15.15
N VAL A 24 -2.12 -2.90 -13.95
CA VAL A 24 -0.79 -3.25 -13.43
C VAL A 24 -0.13 -4.33 -14.29
N ASN A 25 -0.91 -5.35 -14.71
CA ASN A 25 -0.43 -6.39 -15.62
C ASN A 25 -0.04 -5.83 -17.00
N ALA A 26 -0.81 -4.86 -17.52
CA ALA A 26 -0.50 -4.17 -18.77
C ALA A 26 0.81 -3.36 -18.70
N LEU A 27 1.25 -2.98 -17.50
CA LEU A 27 2.57 -2.38 -17.26
C LEU A 27 3.71 -3.40 -17.11
N GLY A 28 3.42 -4.70 -17.26
CA GLY A 28 4.38 -5.78 -17.09
C GLY A 28 4.73 -6.09 -15.63
N LEU A 29 3.92 -5.60 -14.68
CA LEU A 29 4.02 -5.88 -13.26
C LEU A 29 2.99 -6.95 -12.85
N GLN A 30 3.02 -7.38 -11.59
CA GLN A 30 2.00 -8.24 -11.00
C GLN A 30 1.57 -7.73 -9.63
N VAL A 31 0.34 -8.06 -9.25
CA VAL A 31 -0.24 -7.80 -7.93
C VAL A 31 -0.33 -9.12 -7.17
N VAL A 32 0.06 -9.11 -5.89
CA VAL A 32 -0.20 -10.23 -4.98
C VAL A 32 -0.76 -9.71 -3.66
N ASN A 33 -1.71 -10.47 -3.11
CA ASN A 33 -2.28 -10.24 -1.81
C ASN A 33 -1.24 -10.43 -0.67
N GLY A 34 -1.01 -9.39 0.13
CA GLY A 34 -0.02 -9.37 1.20
C GLY A 34 -0.31 -10.38 2.31
N ASN A 35 -1.56 -10.43 2.77
CA ASN A 35 -2.02 -11.41 3.77
C ASN A 35 -1.76 -12.86 3.32
N SER A 36 -2.03 -13.16 2.05
CA SER A 36 -1.83 -14.50 1.49
C SER A 36 -0.35 -14.84 1.38
N LEU A 37 0.48 -13.89 0.95
CA LEU A 37 1.93 -14.07 0.87
C LEU A 37 2.56 -14.29 2.26
N GLU A 38 2.15 -13.50 3.25
CA GLU A 38 2.63 -13.57 4.63
C GLU A 38 2.32 -14.95 5.26
N ARG A 39 1.07 -15.41 5.15
CA ARG A 39 0.60 -16.65 5.80
C ARG A 39 1.07 -17.93 5.11
N THR A 40 1.44 -17.86 3.84
CA THR A 40 1.88 -19.05 3.11
C THR A 40 3.30 -19.44 3.52
N ASN A 41 3.47 -20.71 3.89
CA ASN A 41 4.79 -21.27 4.19
C ASN A 41 5.69 -21.20 2.95
N GLY A 42 6.96 -20.86 3.12
CA GLY A 42 7.93 -20.75 2.03
C GLY A 42 8.07 -22.03 1.18
N SER A 43 7.84 -23.22 1.74
CA SER A 43 7.84 -24.48 0.98
C SER A 43 6.70 -24.58 -0.05
N ASN A 44 5.62 -23.82 0.17
CA ASN A 44 4.41 -23.82 -0.65
C ASN A 44 4.35 -22.61 -1.58
N LEU A 45 5.35 -21.72 -1.52
CA LEU A 45 5.48 -20.59 -2.44
C LEU A 45 6.28 -21.02 -3.67
N SER A 46 5.90 -20.48 -4.83
CA SER A 46 6.79 -20.51 -5.99
C SER A 46 8.09 -19.77 -5.66
N LYS A 47 9.17 -20.08 -6.39
CA LYS A 47 10.44 -19.36 -6.23
C LYS A 47 10.26 -17.84 -6.34
N GLU A 48 9.44 -17.42 -7.29
CA GLU A 48 9.09 -16.01 -7.53
C GLU A 48 8.47 -15.37 -6.28
N LEU A 49 7.39 -15.93 -5.75
CA LEU A 49 6.71 -15.38 -4.57
C LEU A 49 7.58 -15.47 -3.31
N SER A 50 8.40 -16.51 -3.19
CA SER A 50 9.38 -16.63 -2.11
C SER A 50 10.40 -15.49 -2.13
N LEU A 51 10.85 -15.07 -3.32
CA LEU A 51 11.73 -13.92 -3.48
C LEU A 51 11.01 -12.59 -3.21
N VAL A 52 9.78 -12.42 -3.69
CA VAL A 52 8.95 -11.24 -3.37
C VAL A 52 8.81 -11.09 -1.85
N LYS A 53 8.50 -12.19 -1.15
CA LYS A 53 8.39 -12.21 0.31
C LYS A 53 9.69 -11.79 0.99
N ARG A 54 10.84 -12.30 0.53
CA ARG A 54 12.16 -11.93 1.08
C ARG A 54 12.52 -10.47 0.81
N ASN A 55 12.15 -9.94 -0.34
CA ASN A 55 12.39 -8.55 -0.73
C ASN A 55 11.59 -7.52 0.08
N LEU A 56 10.67 -7.96 0.94
CA LEU A 56 9.86 -7.12 1.82
C LEU A 56 10.27 -7.19 3.30
N ILE A 57 11.22 -8.06 3.65
CA ILE A 57 11.59 -8.28 5.04
C ILE A 57 12.22 -7.00 5.62
N VAL A 58 11.80 -6.68 6.84
CA VAL A 58 12.44 -5.68 7.70
C VAL A 58 13.20 -6.41 8.79
N ASP A 59 14.49 -6.13 8.90
CA ASP A 59 15.34 -6.67 9.96
C ASP A 59 15.20 -5.83 11.25
N TYR A 60 14.89 -6.50 12.36
CA TYR A 60 14.83 -5.92 13.70
C TYR A 60 16.01 -6.39 14.59
N GLY A 61 17.06 -6.95 13.99
CA GLY A 61 18.25 -7.42 14.70
C GLY A 61 17.95 -8.63 15.57
N GLU A 62 18.16 -8.50 16.88
CA GLU A 62 17.92 -9.61 17.83
C GLU A 62 16.45 -10.07 17.87
N PHE A 63 15.51 -9.21 17.46
CA PHE A 63 14.09 -9.53 17.38
C PHE A 63 13.69 -10.21 16.07
N GLY A 64 14.66 -10.48 15.19
CA GLY A 64 14.47 -11.20 13.94
C GLY A 64 13.90 -10.36 12.81
N SER A 65 13.40 -11.05 11.79
CA SER A 65 12.94 -10.49 10.53
C SER A 65 11.42 -10.56 10.43
N HIS A 66 10.77 -9.44 10.12
CA HIS A 66 9.31 -9.33 10.06
C HIS A 66 8.86 -8.75 8.72
N LEU A 67 7.68 -9.14 8.27
CA LEU A 67 7.04 -8.55 7.09
C LEU A 67 6.21 -7.32 7.49
N PRO A 68 6.13 -6.30 6.62
CA PRO A 68 5.22 -5.20 6.83
C PRO A 68 3.76 -5.66 6.68
N ASP A 69 2.87 -5.07 7.47
CA ASP A 69 1.43 -5.24 7.35
C ASP A 69 0.90 -4.40 6.18
N VAL A 70 0.80 -5.03 5.01
CA VAL A 70 0.37 -4.44 3.74
C VAL A 70 -0.67 -5.34 3.07
N ASP A 71 -1.63 -4.73 2.36
CA ASP A 71 -2.76 -5.46 1.79
C ASP A 71 -2.42 -6.00 0.39
N LEU A 72 -1.78 -5.18 -0.45
CA LEU A 72 -1.38 -5.56 -1.81
C LEU A 72 0.09 -5.20 -2.06
N ILE A 73 0.75 -6.03 -2.85
CA ILE A 73 2.15 -5.87 -3.25
C ILE A 73 2.20 -5.85 -4.77
N ILE A 74 2.85 -4.83 -5.32
CA ILE A 74 3.10 -4.67 -6.76
C ILE A 74 4.57 -4.93 -7.02
N TYR A 75 4.87 -5.87 -7.91
CA TYR A 75 6.24 -6.30 -8.16
C TYR A 75 6.47 -6.66 -9.64
N HIS A 76 7.75 -6.75 -10.02
CA HIS A 76 8.15 -7.16 -11.35
C HIS A 76 8.32 -8.69 -11.42
N PRO A 77 7.51 -9.44 -12.18
CA PRO A 77 7.48 -10.91 -12.12
C PRO A 77 8.80 -11.57 -12.49
N LYS A 78 9.53 -11.03 -13.49
CA LYS A 78 10.80 -11.63 -13.94
C LYS A 78 11.95 -11.49 -12.94
N THR A 79 11.92 -10.47 -12.08
CA THR A 79 13.02 -10.14 -11.16
C THR A 79 12.61 -10.29 -9.70
N SER A 80 11.32 -10.50 -9.43
CA SER A 80 10.69 -10.49 -8.11
C SER A 80 10.91 -9.19 -7.32
N LYS A 81 11.37 -8.12 -7.99
CA LYS A 81 11.62 -6.82 -7.35
C LYS A 81 10.30 -6.14 -7.02
N VAL A 82 10.11 -5.76 -5.76
CA VAL A 82 8.93 -5.02 -5.33
C VAL A 82 9.06 -3.56 -5.76
N VAL A 83 8.00 -3.02 -6.34
CA VAL A 83 7.92 -1.63 -6.80
C VAL A 83 7.14 -0.79 -5.79
N ALA A 84 5.99 -1.30 -5.36
CA ALA A 84 5.12 -0.61 -4.43
C ALA A 84 4.35 -1.60 -3.55
N VAL A 85 3.93 -1.12 -2.39
CA VAL A 85 2.97 -1.78 -1.50
C VAL A 85 1.82 -0.84 -1.21
N LEU A 86 0.62 -1.40 -1.08
CA LEU A 86 -0.60 -0.66 -0.80
C LEU A 86 -1.17 -1.13 0.53
N SER A 87 -1.45 -0.17 1.41
CA SER A 87 -2.37 -0.36 2.54
C SER A 87 -3.71 0.25 2.18
N SER A 88 -4.80 -0.38 2.60
CA SER A 88 -6.16 0.05 2.36
C SER A 88 -6.94 0.13 3.66
N LYS A 89 -7.63 1.24 3.89
CA LYS A 89 -8.55 1.35 5.04
C LYS A 89 -9.75 2.19 4.65
N VAL A 90 -10.92 1.76 5.09
CA VAL A 90 -12.19 2.48 4.87
C VAL A 90 -12.19 3.87 5.52
N THR A 91 -11.62 3.96 6.73
CA THR A 91 -11.45 5.20 7.50
C THR A 91 -10.01 5.29 7.98
N LEU A 92 -9.42 6.49 7.99
CA LEU A 92 -8.03 6.68 8.39
C LEU A 92 -7.88 6.67 9.90
N ARG A 93 -8.63 7.55 10.57
CA ARG A 93 -8.42 7.92 11.98
C ARG A 93 -6.91 8.00 12.32
N GLU A 94 -6.49 7.46 13.45
CA GLU A 94 -5.08 7.30 13.84
C GLU A 94 -4.34 6.19 13.10
N ARG A 95 -5.05 5.29 12.41
CA ARG A 95 -4.50 4.05 11.84
C ARG A 95 -3.59 4.29 10.64
N ILE A 96 -3.63 5.48 10.03
CA ILE A 96 -2.68 5.86 8.98
C ILE A 96 -1.23 5.89 9.47
N ALA A 97 -1.02 6.06 10.79
CA ALA A 97 0.32 5.99 11.38
C ALA A 97 1.01 4.63 11.14
N GLN A 98 0.25 3.54 10.99
CA GLN A 98 0.82 2.23 10.67
C GLN A 98 1.44 2.20 9.26
N THR A 99 0.75 2.79 8.27
CA THR A 99 1.27 2.87 6.90
C THR A 99 2.52 3.77 6.85
N GLY A 100 2.49 4.92 7.54
CA GLY A 100 3.68 5.78 7.67
C GLY A 100 4.86 5.07 8.36
N TYR A 101 4.59 4.29 9.41
CA TYR A 101 5.61 3.48 10.09
C TYR A 101 6.29 2.50 9.14
N TRP A 102 5.52 1.75 8.33
CA TRP A 102 6.09 0.80 7.37
C TRP A 102 6.90 1.48 6.28
N LYS A 103 6.47 2.65 5.81
CA LYS A 103 7.28 3.47 4.89
C LYS A 103 8.62 3.81 5.51
N ILE A 104 8.64 4.31 6.75
CA ILE A 104 9.88 4.68 7.44
C ILE A 104 10.79 3.44 7.59
N LYS A 105 10.23 2.28 7.94
CA LYS A 105 10.99 1.03 8.07
C LYS A 105 11.61 0.58 6.75
N LEU A 106 10.82 0.52 5.67
CA LEU A 106 11.34 0.15 4.35
C LEU A 106 12.35 1.20 3.83
N ALA A 107 12.13 2.49 4.09
CA ALA A 107 13.06 3.55 3.72
C ALA A 107 14.40 3.51 4.48
N SER A 108 14.45 2.85 5.64
CA SER A 108 15.64 2.81 6.49
C SER A 108 16.71 1.80 6.04
N ASP A 109 16.38 0.92 5.10
CA ASP A 109 17.29 -0.11 4.58
C ASP A 109 17.55 0.11 3.09
N GLU A 110 18.82 0.08 2.68
CA GLU A 110 19.25 0.23 1.27
C GLU A 110 18.58 -0.79 0.33
N ALA A 111 18.33 -2.01 0.81
CA ALA A 111 17.71 -3.07 0.03
C ALA A 111 16.21 -2.80 -0.24
N THR A 112 15.51 -2.05 0.63
CA THR A 112 14.06 -1.85 0.54
C THR A 112 13.63 -0.40 0.34
N LYS A 113 14.55 0.59 0.46
CA LYS A 113 14.22 2.03 0.38
C LYS A 113 13.61 2.51 -0.93
N HIS A 114 13.72 1.70 -1.98
CA HIS A 114 13.15 2.00 -3.29
C HIS A 114 11.65 1.67 -3.38
N ILE A 115 11.12 0.87 -2.43
CA ILE A 115 9.73 0.42 -2.42
C ILE A 115 8.83 1.59 -2.03
N LYS A 116 7.84 1.88 -2.88
CA LYS A 116 6.84 2.92 -2.62
C LYS A 116 5.73 2.42 -1.72
N VAL A 117 5.40 3.18 -0.68
CA VAL A 117 4.31 2.84 0.24
C VAL A 117 3.13 3.76 0.02
N TYR A 118 2.07 3.20 -0.58
CA TYR A 118 0.84 3.92 -0.91
C TYR A 118 -0.30 3.54 0.03
N PHE A 119 -1.22 4.48 0.17
CA PHE A 119 -2.46 4.30 0.91
C PHE A 119 -3.67 4.45 0.00
N VAL A 120 -4.69 3.60 0.14
CA VAL A 120 -5.92 3.68 -0.63
C VAL A 120 -7.13 3.68 0.29
N THR A 121 -8.08 4.58 0.05
CA THR A 121 -9.20 4.77 0.97
C THR A 121 -10.42 5.39 0.29
N PRO A 122 -11.65 5.04 0.67
CA PRO A 122 -12.82 5.84 0.35
C PRO A 122 -12.93 7.13 1.20
N ASP A 123 -12.07 7.32 2.20
CA ASP A 123 -12.07 8.49 3.11
C ASP A 123 -13.43 8.73 3.78
N GLU A 124 -14.11 7.68 4.28
CA GLU A 124 -15.46 7.79 4.88
C GLU A 124 -15.53 8.78 6.07
N ASP A 125 -14.40 9.11 6.71
CA ASP A 125 -14.31 10.09 7.81
C ASP A 125 -13.83 11.49 7.38
N GLY A 126 -13.68 11.70 6.06
CA GLY A 126 -13.27 12.95 5.44
C GLY A 126 -11.93 13.46 5.95
N THR A 127 -11.01 12.56 6.29
CA THR A 127 -9.69 12.92 6.84
C THR A 127 -8.83 13.61 5.80
N LEU A 128 -8.95 13.20 4.53
CA LEU A 128 -8.15 13.70 3.41
C LEU A 128 -8.86 14.80 2.63
N THR A 129 -10.17 15.00 2.81
CA THR A 129 -10.99 15.95 2.05
C THR A 129 -10.45 17.38 2.00
N VAL A 130 -10.03 17.94 3.15
CA VAL A 130 -9.62 19.35 3.28
C VAL A 130 -8.15 19.46 3.66
N LYS A 131 -7.43 20.39 3.03
CA LYS A 131 -6.00 20.64 3.29
C LYS A 131 -5.80 21.61 4.45
N LYS A 132 -6.66 22.62 4.59
CA LYS A 132 -6.57 23.65 5.65
C LYS A 132 -7.95 23.91 6.30
N PRO A 133 -8.08 23.78 7.64
CA PRO A 133 -7.05 23.32 8.58
C PRO A 133 -6.72 21.82 8.37
N THR A 134 -5.44 21.46 8.49
CA THR A 134 -5.00 20.09 8.22
C THR A 134 -5.34 19.17 9.39
N LYS A 135 -6.08 18.08 9.13
CA LYS A 135 -6.25 16.99 10.10
C LYS A 135 -4.94 16.22 10.25
N LYS A 136 -4.65 15.73 11.46
CA LYS A 136 -3.42 14.95 11.75
C LYS A 136 -3.20 13.79 10.77
N GLY A 137 -4.25 13.05 10.42
CA GLY A 137 -4.14 11.93 9.49
C GLY A 137 -3.69 12.35 8.09
N ARG A 138 -4.18 13.49 7.59
CA ARG A 138 -3.72 14.07 6.33
C ARG A 138 -2.25 14.50 6.41
N ALA A 139 -1.83 15.12 7.52
CA ALA A 139 -0.43 15.50 7.69
C ALA A 139 0.51 14.28 7.62
N ILE A 140 0.13 13.15 8.23
CA ILE A 140 0.90 11.89 8.15
C ILE A 140 0.97 11.37 6.70
N VAL A 141 -0.13 11.41 5.96
CA VAL A 141 -0.11 11.01 4.53
C VAL A 141 0.88 11.88 3.74
N GLU A 142 0.79 13.19 3.90
CA GLU A 142 1.58 14.14 3.13
C GLU A 142 3.07 14.07 3.45
N VAL A 143 3.44 13.74 4.69
CA VAL A 143 4.84 13.75 5.17
C VAL A 143 5.47 12.36 5.19
N ASP A 144 4.74 11.35 5.66
CA ASP A 144 5.29 10.05 6.03
C ASP A 144 4.96 8.92 5.05
N THR A 145 4.26 9.19 3.93
CA THR A 145 3.94 8.17 2.90
C THR A 145 4.46 8.55 1.51
N ASP A 146 4.45 7.60 0.57
CA ASP A 146 4.75 7.92 -0.83
C ASP A 146 3.56 8.52 -1.57
N GLY A 147 2.34 8.34 -1.06
CA GLY A 147 1.12 8.95 -1.53
C GLY A 147 -0.13 8.20 -1.06
N SER A 148 -1.28 8.80 -1.32
CA SER A 148 -2.60 8.28 -1.00
C SER A 148 -3.56 8.56 -2.14
N TYR A 149 -4.45 7.61 -2.38
CA TYR A 149 -5.44 7.64 -3.44
C TYR A 149 -6.84 7.46 -2.86
N VAL A 150 -7.72 8.42 -3.13
CA VAL A 150 -9.09 8.45 -2.61
C VAL A 150 -10.05 7.87 -3.64
N LEU A 151 -10.68 6.75 -3.29
CA LEU A 151 -11.68 6.04 -4.08
C LEU A 151 -13.08 6.51 -3.66
N SER A 152 -13.44 7.73 -4.04
CA SER A 152 -14.70 8.38 -3.70
C SER A 152 -15.21 9.23 -4.86
N GLU A 153 -16.50 9.53 -4.90
CA GLU A 153 -17.07 10.55 -5.79
C GLU A 153 -16.93 11.97 -5.20
N THR A 154 -16.64 12.07 -3.90
CA THR A 154 -16.42 13.36 -3.23
C THR A 154 -15.08 13.94 -3.65
N ASN A 155 -15.10 15.15 -4.21
CA ASN A 155 -13.87 15.90 -4.49
C ASN A 155 -13.09 16.17 -3.19
N ILE A 156 -11.78 16.00 -3.28
CA ILE A 156 -10.84 16.35 -2.22
C ILE A 156 -9.93 17.48 -2.69
N GLU A 157 -9.37 18.24 -1.75
CA GLU A 157 -8.28 19.15 -2.07
C GLU A 157 -7.01 18.35 -2.32
N GLU A 158 -6.65 18.15 -3.59
CA GLU A 158 -5.50 17.33 -3.96
C GLU A 158 -4.13 17.97 -3.64
N SER A 159 -3.10 17.14 -3.62
CA SER A 159 -1.68 17.50 -3.51
C SER A 159 -0.82 16.49 -4.28
N ASP A 160 0.50 16.62 -4.19
CA ASP A 160 1.41 15.61 -4.76
C ASP A 160 1.24 14.22 -4.10
N LYS A 161 0.76 14.19 -2.85
CA LYS A 161 0.63 12.99 -2.02
C LYS A 161 -0.81 12.58 -1.73
N VAL A 162 -1.80 13.44 -1.92
CA VAL A 162 -3.22 13.13 -1.71
C VAL A 162 -3.94 13.37 -3.01
N LYS A 163 -4.38 12.30 -3.68
CA LYS A 163 -4.94 12.36 -5.04
C LYS A 163 -6.23 11.56 -5.13
N MET A 164 -7.04 11.86 -6.13
CA MET A 164 -8.13 10.96 -6.52
C MET A 164 -7.58 9.67 -7.14
N PHE A 165 -8.32 8.57 -7.02
CA PHE A 165 -7.86 7.24 -7.39
C PHE A 165 -7.57 7.06 -8.89
N ASP A 166 -8.22 7.86 -9.74
CA ASP A 166 -7.97 7.92 -11.18
C ASP A 166 -6.50 8.19 -11.55
N LYS A 167 -5.74 8.84 -10.66
CA LYS A 167 -4.32 9.17 -10.87
C LYS A 167 -3.36 8.04 -10.51
N PHE A 168 -3.82 6.96 -9.88
CA PHE A 168 -2.97 5.90 -9.35
C PHE A 168 -2.10 5.24 -10.42
N ILE A 169 -2.72 4.79 -11.52
CA ILE A 169 -2.01 4.08 -12.58
C ILE A 169 -0.99 4.97 -13.29
N ASP A 170 -1.31 6.25 -13.48
CA ASP A 170 -0.39 7.19 -14.10
C ASP A 170 0.80 7.54 -13.21
N ASP A 171 0.61 7.60 -11.89
CA ASP A 171 1.71 7.74 -10.95
C ASP A 171 2.55 6.47 -10.87
N LEU A 172 1.94 5.28 -10.93
CA LEU A 172 2.66 4.01 -11.01
C LEU A 172 3.54 3.92 -12.26
N LYS A 173 3.04 4.34 -13.43
CA LYS A 173 3.81 4.41 -14.68
C LYS A 173 5.08 5.26 -14.55
N LYS A 174 5.04 6.34 -13.77
CA LYS A 174 6.20 7.22 -13.57
C LYS A 174 7.32 6.53 -12.79
N LEU A 175 7.01 5.50 -12.00
CA LEU A 175 8.02 4.72 -11.27
C LEU A 175 8.80 3.75 -12.16
N LEU A 176 8.30 3.47 -13.36
CA LEU A 176 8.90 2.52 -14.31
C LEU A 176 9.85 3.20 -15.31
N LYS A 177 10.01 4.51 -15.22
CA LYS A 177 10.93 5.31 -16.03
C LYS A 177 12.26 5.49 -15.29
#